data_AF-A0A9X3TTW4-F1
#
_entry.id   AF-A0A9X3TTW4-F1
#
_cell.length_a   1.000
_cell.length_b   1.000
_cell.length_c   1.000
_cell.angle_alpha   90.00
_cell.angle_beta   90.00
_cell.angle_gamma   90.00
#
_symmetry.space_group_name_H-M   'P 1'
#
loop_
_entity.id
_entity.type
_entity.pdbx_description
1 polymer ?
#
loop_
_entity_poly.entity_id
_entity_poly.type
_entity_poly.pdbx_seq_one_letter_code
_entity_poly.pdbx_strand_id
1 'polypeptide(L)'
;MSNLKDILKNKVRSSAHAQLIDTNENVNIDVNVNVKTKRKKKFEETHTRQTYYIENDLLLRLNAIAGNEKGEKTRIINEALRQYFDSQT
;
A
#
# COMPACT_ATOMS: atom_id res chain seq x y z
N MET A 1 -24.66 26.60 22.10
CA MET A 1 -25.59 25.77 21.32
C MET A 1 -24.75 24.77 20.54
N SER A 2 -24.53 23.59 21.09
CA SER A 2 -23.71 22.53 20.45
C SER A 2 -24.47 21.96 19.26
N ASN A 3 -23.83 21.96 18.08
CA ASN A 3 -24.46 21.56 16.84
C ASN A 3 -24.72 20.04 16.83
N LEU A 4 -25.98 19.68 16.61
CA LEU A 4 -26.50 18.31 16.51
C LEU A 4 -25.71 17.44 15.49
N LYS A 5 -25.05 18.09 14.52
CA LYS A 5 -24.17 17.48 13.51
C LYS A 5 -22.86 16.91 14.08
N ASP A 6 -22.34 17.48 15.16
CA ASP A 6 -21.05 17.03 15.75
C ASP A 6 -21.22 15.76 16.59
N ILE A 7 -22.39 15.60 17.22
CA ILE A 7 -22.78 14.40 17.97
C ILE A 7 -22.93 13.19 17.02
N LEU A 8 -23.51 13.41 15.84
CA LEU A 8 -23.74 12.35 14.85
C LEU A 8 -22.45 11.87 14.17
N LYS A 9 -21.47 12.76 13.94
CA LYS A 9 -20.17 12.39 13.36
C LYS A 9 -19.33 11.50 14.29
N ASN A 10 -19.44 11.67 15.59
CA ASN A 10 -18.70 10.85 16.57
C ASN A 10 -19.29 9.45 16.75
N LYS A 11 -20.60 9.25 16.48
CA LYS A 11 -21.24 7.92 16.59
C LYS A 11 -20.88 6.95 15.46
N VAL A 12 -20.39 7.45 14.32
CA VAL A 12 -20.06 6.64 13.13
C VAL A 12 -18.59 6.20 13.10
N ARG A 13 -17.77 6.60 14.09
CA ARG A 13 -16.35 6.21 14.21
C ARG A 13 -16.08 4.99 15.09
N SER A 14 -17.10 4.20 15.46
CA SER A 14 -16.84 2.85 15.96
C SER A 14 -16.38 2.01 14.76
N SER A 15 -15.09 1.71 14.69
CA SER A 15 -14.55 0.80 13.67
C SER A 15 -15.29 -0.54 13.76
N ALA A 16 -15.61 -1.15 12.62
CA ALA A 16 -16.25 -2.48 12.56
C ALA A 16 -15.48 -3.54 13.38
N HIS A 17 -14.19 -3.30 13.65
CA HIS A 17 -13.33 -4.16 14.44
C HIS A 17 -13.69 -4.18 15.94
N ALA A 18 -14.37 -3.16 16.46
CA ALA A 18 -14.75 -3.05 17.88
C ALA A 18 -16.02 -3.84 18.23
N GLN A 19 -16.81 -4.25 17.23
CA GLN A 19 -18.11 -4.89 17.44
C GLN A 19 -18.04 -6.43 17.48
N LEU A 20 -16.86 -7.03 17.27
CA LEU A 20 -16.65 -8.49 17.23
C LEU A 20 -16.04 -9.07 18.52
N ILE A 21 -15.89 -8.26 19.58
CA ILE A 21 -15.40 -8.75 20.87
C ILE A 21 -16.63 -9.11 21.71
N ASP A 22 -17.11 -10.34 21.53
CA ASP A 22 -18.05 -10.98 22.45
C ASP A 22 -17.34 -11.17 23.79
N THR A 23 -17.69 -10.35 24.77
CA THR A 23 -17.24 -10.48 26.15
C THR A 23 -17.96 -11.64 26.81
N ASN A 24 -17.36 -12.83 26.79
CA ASN A 24 -17.55 -13.81 27.84
C ASN A 24 -16.16 -14.31 28.26
N GLU A 25 -15.90 -14.18 29.56
CA GLU A 25 -14.73 -14.61 30.33
C GLU A 25 -13.58 -13.61 30.49
N ASN A 26 -13.50 -13.15 31.74
CA ASN A 26 -12.45 -12.35 32.33
C ASN A 26 -11.11 -13.08 32.27
N VAL A 27 -10.22 -12.69 31.37
CA VAL A 27 -8.79 -12.93 31.53
C VAL A 27 -8.06 -11.63 31.24
N ASN A 28 -7.85 -10.83 32.30
CA ASN A 28 -6.89 -9.72 32.29
C ASN A 28 -5.49 -10.32 32.19
N ILE A 29 -5.01 -10.56 30.98
CA ILE A 29 -3.59 -10.70 30.72
C ILE A 29 -3.12 -9.39 30.09
N ASP A 30 -2.53 -8.52 30.91
CA ASP A 30 -1.75 -7.37 30.45
C ASP A 30 -0.46 -7.88 29.79
N VAL A 31 -0.59 -8.54 28.64
CA VAL A 31 0.56 -8.83 27.80
C VAL A 31 0.83 -7.58 26.97
N ASN A 32 1.68 -6.71 27.49
CA ASN A 32 2.35 -5.67 26.70
C ASN A 32 3.34 -6.34 25.73
N VAL A 33 2.81 -7.07 24.74
CA VAL A 33 3.61 -7.54 23.61
C VAL A 33 3.84 -6.33 22.72
N ASN A 34 4.99 -5.68 22.88
CA ASN A 34 5.51 -4.74 21.89
C ASN A 34 5.88 -5.52 20.61
N VAL A 35 4.87 -5.97 19.88
CA VAL A 35 5.04 -6.55 18.54
C VAL A 35 5.48 -5.40 17.66
N LYS A 36 6.80 -5.26 17.47
CA LYS A 36 7.38 -4.40 16.44
C LYS A 36 6.94 -4.95 15.08
N THR A 37 5.71 -4.64 14.68
CA THR A 37 5.23 -4.90 13.33
C THR A 37 6.16 -4.13 12.39
N LYS A 38 6.96 -4.87 11.60
CA LYS A 38 7.83 -4.28 10.59
C LYS A 38 6.93 -3.47 9.66
N ARG A 39 7.03 -2.15 9.75
CA ARG A 39 6.27 -1.25 8.87
C ARG A 39 6.64 -1.59 7.43
N LYS A 40 5.64 -1.73 6.56
CA LYS A 40 5.90 -1.85 5.12
C LYS A 40 6.70 -0.61 4.72
N LYS A 41 7.83 -0.83 4.04
CA LYS A 41 8.66 0.27 3.54
C LYS A 41 7.82 1.14 2.63
N LYS A 42 8.03 2.46 2.72
CA LYS A 42 7.39 3.38 1.76
C LYS A 42 7.98 3.14 0.37
N PHE A 43 7.21 3.47 -0.67
CA PHE A 43 7.66 3.29 -2.05
C PHE A 43 9.00 4.00 -2.31
N GLU A 44 9.12 5.24 -1.86
CA GLU A 44 10.33 6.07 -1.99
C GLU A 44 11.54 5.54 -1.19
N GLU A 45 11.35 4.59 -0.27
CA GLU A 45 12.47 3.93 0.43
C GLU A 45 13.06 2.76 -0.38
N THR A 46 12.39 2.35 -1.46
CA THR A 46 12.76 1.18 -2.28
C THR A 46 12.95 1.50 -3.76
N HIS A 47 12.48 2.66 -4.22
CA HIS A 47 12.54 3.09 -5.60
C HIS A 47 13.03 4.53 -5.68
N THR A 48 13.89 4.82 -6.65
CA THR A 48 14.40 6.16 -6.93
C THR A 48 13.95 6.57 -8.32
N ARG A 49 13.34 7.76 -8.47
CA ARG A 49 12.93 8.28 -9.78
C ARG A 49 14.15 8.61 -10.63
N GLN A 50 14.10 8.20 -11.89
CA GLN A 50 15.11 8.50 -12.90
C GLN A 50 14.44 8.88 -14.22
N THR A 51 15.15 9.60 -15.08
CA THR A 51 14.62 10.11 -16.37
C THR A 51 15.52 9.65 -17.51
N TYR A 52 14.92 9.02 -18.51
CA TYR A 52 15.61 8.48 -19.69
C TYR A 52 14.74 8.63 -20.93
N TYR A 53 15.36 8.58 -22.11
CA TYR A 53 14.64 8.45 -23.36
C TYR A 53 14.32 6.98 -23.64
N ILE A 54 13.10 6.71 -24.09
CA ILE A 54 12.62 5.40 -24.55
C ILE A 54 12.20 5.58 -26.01
N GLU A 55 12.55 4.62 -26.86
CA GLU A 55 12.13 4.61 -28.26
C GLU A 55 10.60 4.72 -28.38
N ASN A 56 10.12 5.49 -29.35
CA ASN A 56 8.68 5.78 -29.50
C ASN A 56 7.83 4.51 -29.64
N ASP A 57 8.32 3.53 -30.40
CA ASP A 57 7.62 2.27 -30.64
C ASP A 57 7.52 1.43 -29.37
N LEU A 58 8.60 1.39 -28.56
CA LEU A 58 8.61 0.71 -27.28
C LEU A 58 7.67 1.37 -26.28
N LEU A 59 7.64 2.71 -26.26
CA LEU A 59 6.73 3.47 -25.40
C LEU A 59 5.26 3.19 -25.76
N LEU A 60 4.93 3.08 -27.05
CA LEU A 60 3.58 2.74 -27.51
C LEU A 60 3.17 1.34 -27.04
N ARG A 61 4.04 0.34 -27.18
CA ARG A 61 3.79 -1.03 -26.71
C ARG A 61 3.65 -1.10 -25.19
N LEU A 62 4.52 -0.40 -24.46
CA LEU A 62 4.46 -0.32 -23.00
C LEU A 62 3.13 0.28 -22.52
N ASN A 63 2.68 1.35 -23.16
CA ASN A 63 1.40 1.99 -22.83
C ASN A 63 0.20 1.07 -23.13
N ALA A 64 0.24 0.33 -24.24
CA ALA A 64 -0.81 -0.61 -24.61
C ALA A 64 -0.93 -1.76 -23.59
N ILE A 65 0.21 -2.30 -23.12
CA ILE A 65 0.24 -3.39 -22.15
C ILE A 65 -0.14 -2.90 -20.74
N ALA A 66 0.40 -1.78 -20.30
CA ALA A 66 0.15 -1.26 -18.95
C ALA A 66 -1.28 -0.74 -18.75
N GLY A 67 -1.95 -0.34 -19.84
CA GLY A 67 -3.29 0.24 -19.79
C GLY A 67 -3.36 1.46 -18.86
N ASN A 68 -4.42 1.52 -18.05
CA ASN A 68 -4.69 2.62 -17.12
C ASN A 68 -4.31 2.30 -15.66
N GLU A 69 -3.63 1.19 -15.40
CA GLU A 69 -3.31 0.77 -14.04
C GLU A 69 -2.14 1.60 -13.45
N LYS A 70 -2.36 2.12 -12.24
CA LYS A 70 -1.36 2.93 -11.55
C LYS A 70 -0.19 2.06 -11.10
N GLY A 71 1.00 2.37 -11.61
CA GLY A 71 2.25 1.71 -11.22
C GLY A 71 2.63 0.53 -12.11
N GLU A 72 1.77 0.13 -13.05
CA GLU A 72 2.01 -1.04 -13.90
C GLU A 72 3.21 -0.82 -14.84
N LYS A 73 3.37 0.39 -15.39
CA LYS A 73 4.58 0.76 -16.15
C LYS A 73 5.86 0.58 -15.33
N THR A 74 5.82 0.93 -14.05
CA THR A 74 6.96 0.77 -13.15
C THR A 74 7.26 -0.70 -12.89
N ARG A 75 6.22 -1.53 -12.70
CA ARG A 75 6.36 -2.98 -12.54
C ARG A 75 7.04 -3.60 -13.77
N ILE A 76 6.54 -3.31 -14.96
CA ILE A 76 7.06 -3.84 -16.23
C ILE A 76 8.51 -3.44 -16.44
N ILE A 77 8.84 -2.15 -16.26
CA ILE A 77 10.23 -1.67 -16.43
C ILE A 77 11.17 -2.35 -15.43
N ASN A 78 10.79 -2.44 -14.16
CA ASN A 78 11.61 -3.08 -13.15
C ASN A 78 11.80 -4.59 -13.40
N GLU A 79 10.76 -5.27 -13.89
CA GLU A 79 10.84 -6.69 -14.26
C GLU A 79 11.77 -6.91 -15.46
N ALA A 80 11.62 -6.11 -16.51
CA ALA A 80 12.48 -6.17 -17.69
C ALA A 80 13.96 -5.90 -17.32
N LEU A 81 14.22 -4.92 -16.45
CA LEU A 81 15.57 -4.64 -15.96
C LEU A 81 16.15 -5.81 -15.14
N ARG A 82 15.35 -6.43 -14.27
CA ARG A 82 15.79 -7.62 -13.52
C ARG A 82 16.15 -8.76 -14.46
N GLN A 83 15.26 -9.10 -15.40
CA GLN A 83 15.53 -10.15 -16.40
C GLN A 83 16.78 -9.85 -17.20
N TYR A 84 16.98 -8.60 -17.63
CA TYR A 84 18.18 -8.19 -18.34
C TYR A 84 19.44 -8.40 -17.50
N PHE A 85 19.46 -8.02 -16.22
CA PHE A 85 20.64 -8.21 -15.38
C PHE A 85 20.87 -9.68 -14.97
N ASP A 86 19.79 -10.42 -14.72
CA ASP A 86 19.86 -11.85 -14.41
C ASP A 86 20.41 -12.65 -15.59
N SER A 87 20.14 -12.23 -16.84
CA SER A 87 20.70 -12.88 -18.03
C SER A 87 22.19 -12.60 -18.29
N GLN A 88 22.80 -11.65 -17.58
CA GLN A 88 24.22 -11.30 -17.71
C GLN A 88 25.11 -11.95 -16.64
N THR A 89 24.51 -12.67 -15.68
CA THR A 89 25.21 -13.35 -14.57
C THR A 89 25.25 -14.85 -14.80
#